data_AF-A0A4Y3HZ00-F1
#
_entry.id   AF-A0A4Y3HZ00-F1
#
_cell.length_a   1.000
_cell.length_b   1.000
_cell.length_c   1.000
_cell.angle_alpha   90.00
_cell.angle_beta   90.00
_cell.angle_gamma   90.00
#
_symmetry.space_group_name_H-M   'P 1'
#
loop_
_entity.id
_entity.type
_entity.pdbx_description
1 polymer ?
#
loop_
_entity_poly.entity_id
_entity_poly.type
_entity_poly.pdbx_seq_one_letter_code
_entity_poly.pdbx_strand_id
1 'polypeptide(L)'
;MKKLTAALGLALAMATPLYANAADYVIDTQGAHASINFKVSHLGYSYIKGRFNRFSGEFSYDPANVEASSVEVKVDTTSLDSNHAERDKHIRSSDFIDASKYSDAVFNSTKVVDKGDGNLEIMGDLTLHGQTKPIIIEANFIGQGKDPWGGERAGFMGTTRLELADFNIPVMGTSSYVEMELHVEGKKK
;
A
#
# COMPACT_ATOMS: atom_id res chain seq x y z
N MET A 1 -38.63 62.11 -27.54
CA MET A 1 -37.18 61.78 -27.46
C MET A 1 -36.94 60.97 -26.19
N LYS A 2 -37.02 59.64 -26.25
CA LYS A 2 -36.79 58.75 -25.09
C LYS A 2 -35.38 58.17 -25.22
N LYS A 3 -34.49 58.49 -24.28
CA LYS A 3 -33.14 57.92 -24.21
C LYS A 3 -33.23 56.58 -23.47
N LEU A 4 -32.94 55.48 -24.16
CA LEU A 4 -32.68 54.18 -23.54
C LEU A 4 -31.17 54.06 -23.30
N THR A 5 -30.76 54.08 -22.03
CA THR A 5 -29.42 53.68 -21.61
C THR A 5 -29.44 52.18 -21.31
N ALA A 6 -28.80 51.38 -22.16
CA ALA A 6 -28.57 49.96 -21.89
C ALA A 6 -27.32 49.84 -20.99
N ALA A 7 -27.50 49.31 -19.78
CA ALA A 7 -26.39 48.94 -18.90
C ALA A 7 -25.93 47.52 -19.28
N LEU A 8 -24.68 47.40 -19.72
CA LEU A 8 -24.04 46.11 -20.02
C LEU A 8 -23.45 45.56 -18.71
N GLY A 9 -24.16 44.62 -18.08
CA GLY A 9 -23.65 43.88 -16.93
C GLY A 9 -22.68 42.80 -17.37
N LEU A 10 -21.38 42.97 -17.06
CA LEU A 10 -20.36 41.96 -17.30
C LEU A 10 -20.49 40.88 -16.21
N ALA A 11 -21.14 39.77 -16.51
CA ALA A 11 -21.17 38.61 -15.62
C ALA A 11 -19.82 37.88 -15.71
N LEU A 12 -18.96 38.05 -14.70
CA LEU A 12 -17.79 37.23 -14.51
C LEU A 12 -18.24 35.82 -14.08
N ALA A 13 -18.18 34.85 -14.99
CA ALA A 13 -18.33 33.45 -14.63
C ALA A 13 -17.11 33.04 -13.79
N MET A 14 -17.27 32.96 -12.46
CA MET A 14 -16.26 32.34 -11.62
C MET A 14 -16.21 30.85 -11.96
N ALA A 15 -15.18 30.41 -12.67
CA ALA A 15 -14.86 29.01 -12.81
C ALA A 15 -14.39 28.50 -11.43
N THR A 16 -15.28 27.87 -10.68
CA THR A 16 -14.88 27.10 -9.51
C THR A 16 -14.03 25.93 -10.00
N PRO A 17 -12.79 25.74 -9.52
CA PRO A 17 -12.04 24.54 -9.86
C PRO A 17 -12.86 23.33 -9.39
N LEU A 18 -13.19 22.45 -10.34
CA LEU A 18 -13.70 21.12 -10.02
C LEU A 18 -12.52 20.36 -9.40
N TYR A 19 -12.44 20.36 -8.07
CA TYR A 19 -11.59 19.41 -7.37
C TYR A 19 -12.10 18.02 -7.75
N ALA A 20 -11.26 17.25 -8.46
CA ALA A 20 -11.56 15.85 -8.68
C ALA A 20 -11.65 15.19 -7.30
N ASN A 21 -12.72 14.44 -7.03
CA ASN A 21 -12.74 13.61 -5.84
C ASN A 21 -11.63 12.55 -5.95
N ALA A 22 -11.14 12.08 -4.80
CA ALA A 22 -10.22 10.94 -4.76
C ALA A 22 -10.74 9.79 -5.62
N ALA A 23 -9.87 9.30 -6.49
CA ALA A 23 -10.19 8.20 -7.37
C ALA A 23 -9.89 6.88 -6.66
N ASP A 24 -10.80 5.92 -6.82
CA ASP A 24 -10.62 4.59 -6.26
C ASP A 24 -9.90 3.69 -7.27
N TYR A 25 -8.95 2.90 -6.76
CA TYR A 25 -8.11 1.98 -7.51
C TYR A 25 -8.20 0.58 -6.91
N VAL A 26 -8.15 -0.43 -7.78
CA VAL A 26 -7.93 -1.83 -7.40
C VAL A 26 -6.48 -2.18 -7.70
N ILE A 27 -5.77 -2.78 -6.74
CA ILE A 27 -4.38 -3.20 -6.94
C ILE A 27 -4.33 -4.29 -8.03
N ASP A 28 -3.46 -4.11 -9.02
CA ASP A 28 -3.36 -4.99 -10.19
C ASP A 28 -2.58 -6.29 -9.92
N THR A 29 -3.12 -7.12 -9.02
CA THR A 29 -2.55 -8.44 -8.73
C THR A 29 -2.79 -9.44 -9.85
N GLN A 30 -3.88 -9.31 -10.61
CA GLN A 30 -4.16 -10.15 -11.78
C GLN A 30 -3.15 -9.95 -12.90
N GLY A 31 -2.73 -8.70 -13.15
CA GLY A 31 -1.69 -8.35 -14.12
C GLY A 31 -0.27 -8.50 -13.58
N ALA A 32 -0.10 -8.87 -12.31
CA ALA A 32 1.19 -8.96 -11.62
C ALA A 32 2.01 -7.65 -11.62
N HIS A 33 1.34 -6.48 -11.62
CA HIS A 33 1.98 -5.17 -11.47
C HIS A 33 2.04 -4.73 -10.00
N ALA A 34 2.08 -5.69 -9.08
CA ALA A 34 2.20 -5.44 -7.65
C ALA A 34 2.99 -6.56 -6.97
N SER A 35 3.74 -6.23 -5.92
CA SER A 35 4.47 -7.19 -5.10
C SER A 35 4.59 -6.74 -3.65
N ILE A 36 4.53 -7.71 -2.73
CA ILE A 36 4.80 -7.54 -1.30
C ILE A 36 6.00 -8.41 -0.98
N ASN A 37 7.15 -7.77 -0.86
CA ASN A 37 8.42 -8.43 -0.65
C ASN A 37 8.90 -8.23 0.78
N PHE A 38 9.78 -9.11 1.21
CA PHE A 38 10.44 -9.00 2.49
C PHE A 38 11.91 -9.38 2.39
N LYS A 39 12.70 -8.89 3.35
CA LYS A 39 14.04 -9.39 3.60
C LYS A 39 14.33 -9.47 5.10
N VAL A 40 15.07 -10.50 5.49
CA VAL A 40 15.49 -10.76 6.87
C VAL A 40 16.98 -11.06 6.88
N SER A 41 17.73 -10.50 7.83
CA SER A 41 19.16 -10.82 7.99
C SER A 41 19.34 -12.28 8.38
N HIS A 42 20.40 -12.92 7.88
CA HIS A 42 20.76 -14.29 8.24
C HIS A 42 22.15 -14.30 8.85
N LEU A 43 22.19 -14.43 10.18
CA LEU A 43 23.42 -14.45 11.00
C LEU A 43 24.32 -13.22 10.82
N GLY A 44 23.78 -12.11 10.32
CA GLY A 44 24.56 -10.91 9.98
C GLY A 44 25.44 -11.04 8.74
N TYR A 45 25.39 -12.17 8.01
CA TYR A 45 26.26 -12.41 6.84
C TYR A 45 25.58 -12.11 5.51
N SER A 46 24.26 -12.33 5.43
CA SER A 46 23.50 -12.13 4.19
C SER A 46 22.04 -11.81 4.50
N TYR A 47 21.23 -11.66 3.44
CA TYR A 47 19.78 -11.51 3.54
C TYR A 47 19.06 -12.67 2.88
N ILE A 48 18.05 -13.21 3.57
CA ILE A 48 17.02 -14.03 2.95
C ILE A 48 15.95 -13.08 2.42
N LYS A 49 15.68 -13.16 1.12
CA LYS A 49 14.58 -12.44 0.49
C LYS A 49 13.42 -13.39 0.21
N GLY A 50 12.22 -12.86 0.25
CA GLY A 50 11.03 -13.56 -0.18
C GLY A 50 9.88 -12.60 -0.46
N ARG A 51 8.72 -13.15 -0.75
CA ARG A 51 7.50 -12.41 -1.07
C ARG A 51 6.25 -13.21 -0.71
N PHE A 52 5.10 -12.53 -0.73
CA PHE A 52 3.79 -13.18 -0.69
C PHE A 52 3.18 -13.14 -2.09
N ASN A 53 2.93 -14.31 -2.67
CA ASN A 53 2.45 -14.44 -4.06
C ASN A 53 0.95 -14.18 -4.22
N ARG A 54 0.18 -14.13 -3.12
CA ARG A 54 -1.26 -13.90 -3.17
C ARG A 54 -1.66 -12.82 -2.17
N PHE A 55 -2.26 -11.76 -2.71
CA PHE A 55 -2.85 -10.68 -1.95
C PHE A 55 -3.87 -9.96 -2.82
N SER A 56 -4.62 -9.06 -2.20
CA SER A 56 -5.59 -8.17 -2.83
C SER A 56 -5.65 -6.87 -2.06
N GLY A 57 -6.13 -5.82 -2.69
CA GLY A 57 -6.34 -4.56 -1.99
C GLY A 57 -6.88 -3.48 -2.92
N GLU A 58 -7.28 -2.40 -2.29
CA GLU A 58 -7.81 -1.21 -2.93
C GLU A 58 -7.23 0.02 -2.24
N PHE A 59 -7.15 1.12 -2.97
CA PHE A 59 -6.77 2.41 -2.40
C PHE A 59 -7.52 3.55 -3.08
N SER A 60 -7.70 4.64 -2.35
CA SER A 60 -8.21 5.90 -2.87
C SER A 60 -7.07 6.91 -2.88
N TYR A 61 -6.92 7.67 -3.97
CA TYR A 61 -5.85 8.64 -4.11
C TYR A 61 -6.33 9.89 -4.87
N ASP A 62 -6.01 11.06 -4.30
CA ASP A 62 -6.14 12.36 -4.95
C ASP A 62 -4.80 13.11 -4.84
N PRO A 63 -4.09 13.39 -5.94
CA PRO A 63 -2.87 14.20 -5.88
C PRO A 63 -3.12 15.64 -5.40
N ALA A 64 -4.35 16.16 -5.49
CA ALA A 64 -4.71 17.47 -4.98
C ALA A 64 -5.09 17.46 -3.48
N ASN A 65 -5.36 16.28 -2.91
CA ASN A 65 -5.75 16.09 -1.51
C ASN A 65 -5.23 14.76 -0.98
N VAL A 66 -3.91 14.64 -0.89
CA VAL A 66 -3.22 13.39 -0.51
C VAL A 66 -3.67 12.87 0.86
N GLU A 67 -3.97 13.75 1.81
CA GLU A 67 -4.39 13.37 3.17
C GLU A 67 -5.78 12.67 3.21
N ALA A 68 -6.59 12.81 2.17
CA ALA A 68 -7.87 12.09 2.04
C ALA A 68 -7.72 10.67 1.46
N SER A 69 -6.49 10.25 1.17
CA SER A 69 -6.20 8.91 0.64
C SER A 69 -6.43 7.82 1.68
N SER A 70 -6.74 6.62 1.22
CA SER A 70 -6.90 5.43 2.06
C SER A 70 -6.40 4.19 1.34
N VAL A 71 -6.01 3.16 2.07
CA VAL A 71 -5.59 1.87 1.52
C VAL A 71 -6.01 0.71 2.43
N GLU A 72 -6.50 -0.35 1.82
CA GLU A 72 -6.77 -1.65 2.46
C GLU A 72 -6.05 -2.74 1.68
N VAL A 73 -5.31 -3.61 2.37
CA VAL A 73 -4.61 -4.74 1.77
C VAL A 73 -4.83 -5.99 2.60
N LYS A 74 -5.14 -7.09 1.92
CA LYS A 74 -5.22 -8.43 2.50
C LYS A 74 -4.23 -9.36 1.82
N VAL A 75 -3.36 -9.97 2.62
CA VAL A 75 -2.29 -10.89 2.18
C VAL A 75 -2.61 -12.29 2.66
N ASP A 76 -2.53 -13.27 1.76
CA ASP A 76 -2.58 -14.69 2.12
C ASP A 76 -1.17 -15.14 2.53
N THR A 77 -0.97 -15.36 3.83
CA THR A 77 0.34 -15.72 4.42
C THR A 77 0.81 -17.10 3.99
N THR A 78 -0.09 -17.98 3.56
CA THR A 78 0.26 -19.33 3.07
C THR A 78 0.98 -19.26 1.70
N SER A 79 0.91 -18.11 1.02
CA SER A 79 1.54 -17.83 -0.27
C SER A 79 3.00 -17.38 -0.19
N LEU A 80 3.60 -17.41 1.02
CA LEU A 80 5.01 -17.09 1.23
C LEU A 80 5.92 -17.93 0.35
N ASP A 81 6.87 -17.26 -0.29
CA ASP A 81 7.86 -17.83 -1.20
C ASP A 81 9.20 -17.12 -0.99
N SER A 82 10.19 -17.87 -0.52
CA SER A 82 11.58 -17.44 -0.38
C SER A 82 12.50 -18.15 -1.38
N ASN A 83 11.94 -18.76 -2.43
CA ASN A 83 12.65 -19.58 -3.40
C ASN A 83 13.34 -20.81 -2.76
N HIS A 84 12.77 -21.38 -1.70
CA HIS A 84 13.30 -22.60 -1.06
C HIS A 84 12.21 -23.35 -0.29
N ALA A 85 11.71 -24.45 -0.86
CA ALA A 85 10.55 -25.17 -0.37
C ALA A 85 10.60 -25.56 1.13
N GLU A 86 11.70 -26.13 1.63
CA GLU A 86 11.78 -26.53 3.05
C GLU A 86 11.80 -25.31 4.00
N ARG A 87 12.36 -24.19 3.56
CA ARG A 87 12.37 -22.96 4.36
C ARG A 87 10.97 -22.35 4.37
N ASP A 88 10.30 -22.33 3.23
CA ASP A 88 8.91 -21.84 3.14
C ASP A 88 7.97 -22.71 3.96
N LYS A 89 8.18 -24.02 4.00
CA LYS A 89 7.45 -24.94 4.88
C LYS A 89 7.68 -24.62 6.35
N HIS A 90 8.93 -24.37 6.74
CA HIS A 90 9.28 -24.03 8.12
C HIS A 90 8.75 -22.66 8.54
N ILE A 91 8.92 -21.61 7.72
CA ILE A 91 8.40 -20.27 8.03
C ILE A 91 6.87 -20.26 8.15
N ARG A 92 6.16 -21.11 7.40
CA ARG A 92 4.70 -21.22 7.49
C ARG A 92 4.21 -22.07 8.66
N SER A 93 5.09 -22.77 9.37
CA SER A 93 4.72 -23.61 10.52
C SER A 93 4.36 -22.75 11.75
N SER A 94 3.86 -23.43 12.78
CA SER A 94 3.61 -22.85 14.10
C SER A 94 4.87 -22.33 14.81
N ASP A 95 6.06 -22.62 14.29
CA ASP A 95 7.32 -22.11 14.83
C ASP A 95 7.58 -20.65 14.41
N PHE A 96 6.81 -20.13 13.45
CA PHE A 96 6.91 -18.77 12.93
C PHE A 96 5.54 -18.12 12.74
N ILE A 97 5.04 -18.04 11.50
CA ILE A 97 3.84 -17.24 11.18
C ILE A 97 2.54 -18.04 11.31
N ASP A 98 2.62 -19.33 11.62
CA ASP A 98 1.49 -20.26 11.75
C ASP A 98 0.40 -20.01 10.71
N ALA A 99 0.79 -20.09 9.42
CA ALA A 99 -0.08 -19.72 8.30
C ALA A 99 -1.34 -20.61 8.21
N SER A 100 -1.32 -21.78 8.88
CA SER A 100 -2.49 -22.65 9.00
C SER A 100 -3.59 -22.06 9.87
N LYS A 101 -3.21 -21.32 10.92
CA LYS A 101 -4.13 -20.67 11.87
C LYS A 101 -4.38 -19.21 11.52
N TYR A 102 -3.36 -18.52 11.03
CA TYR A 102 -3.40 -17.11 10.65
C TYR A 102 -3.08 -16.98 9.16
N SER A 103 -3.99 -17.49 8.33
CA SER A 103 -3.84 -17.52 6.87
C SER A 103 -3.86 -16.15 6.22
N ASP A 104 -4.37 -15.14 6.93
CA ASP A 104 -4.51 -13.78 6.44
C ASP A 104 -3.72 -12.79 7.30
N ALA A 105 -3.05 -11.85 6.65
CA ALA A 105 -2.61 -10.59 7.23
C ALA A 105 -3.36 -9.43 6.56
N VAL A 106 -3.85 -8.47 7.35
CA VAL A 106 -4.71 -7.38 6.87
C VAL A 106 -4.18 -6.05 7.35
N PHE A 107 -3.98 -5.11 6.43
CA PHE A 107 -3.61 -3.74 6.72
C PHE A 107 -4.74 -2.78 6.34
N ASN A 108 -5.10 -1.88 7.25
CA ASN A 108 -6.05 -0.80 7.02
C ASN A 108 -5.42 0.54 7.39
N SER A 109 -5.30 1.47 6.45
CA SER A 109 -4.82 2.81 6.77
C SER A 109 -5.78 3.55 7.68
N THR A 110 -5.24 4.29 8.64
CA THR A 110 -5.98 5.19 9.53
C THR A 110 -5.67 6.66 9.26
N LYS A 111 -4.51 6.96 8.67
CA LYS A 111 -4.10 8.31 8.30
C LYS A 111 -3.04 8.29 7.21
N VAL A 112 -3.13 9.23 6.28
CA VAL A 112 -2.07 9.53 5.31
C VAL A 112 -1.56 10.94 5.58
N VAL A 113 -0.23 11.09 5.63
CA VAL A 113 0.45 12.39 5.77
C VAL A 113 1.26 12.65 4.52
N ASP A 114 1.03 13.79 3.87
CA ASP A 114 1.87 14.26 2.76
C ASP A 114 3.20 14.77 3.32
N LYS A 115 4.30 14.18 2.85
CA LYS A 115 5.67 14.56 3.24
C LYS A 115 6.37 15.40 2.17
N GLY A 116 5.67 15.74 1.09
CA GLY A 116 6.21 16.48 -0.04
C GLY A 116 7.03 15.62 -1.00
N ASP A 117 7.25 16.13 -2.21
CA ASP A 117 8.03 15.48 -3.27
C ASP A 117 7.58 14.04 -3.60
N GLY A 118 6.27 13.80 -3.50
CA GLY A 118 5.65 12.49 -3.72
C GLY A 118 5.87 11.50 -2.57
N ASN A 119 6.45 11.90 -1.45
CA ASN A 119 6.61 11.05 -0.26
C ASN A 119 5.36 11.13 0.63
N LEU A 120 4.96 10.01 1.21
CA LEU A 120 3.80 9.87 2.07
C LEU A 120 4.16 9.00 3.28
N GLU A 121 3.67 9.37 4.45
CA GLU A 121 3.61 8.47 5.61
C GLU A 121 2.19 7.91 5.71
N ILE A 122 2.04 6.60 5.50
CA ILE A 122 0.76 5.90 5.60
C ILE A 122 0.73 5.17 6.95
N MET A 123 -0.03 5.70 7.90
CA MET A 123 -0.27 5.08 9.19
C MET A 123 -1.47 4.14 9.07
N GLY A 124 -1.39 2.97 9.71
CA GLY A 124 -2.51 2.04 9.70
C GLY A 124 -2.34 0.87 10.65
N ASP A 125 -3.42 0.11 10.81
CA ASP A 125 -3.46 -1.07 11.66
C ASP A 125 -3.14 -2.31 10.82
N LEU A 126 -2.06 -3.00 11.17
CA LEU A 126 -1.72 -4.31 10.63
C LEU A 126 -2.18 -5.39 11.59
N THR A 127 -3.06 -6.28 11.13
CA THR A 127 -3.37 -7.54 11.79
C THR A 127 -2.53 -8.65 11.17
N LEU A 128 -1.63 -9.24 11.96
CA LEU A 128 -0.73 -10.33 11.56
C LEU A 128 -0.55 -11.29 12.75
N HIS A 129 -0.59 -12.60 12.48
CA HIS A 129 -0.42 -13.64 13.51
C HIS A 129 -1.36 -13.46 14.72
N GLY A 130 -2.60 -13.01 14.44
CA GLY A 130 -3.64 -12.75 15.44
C GLY A 130 -3.43 -11.52 16.32
N GLN A 131 -2.40 -10.71 16.07
CA GLN A 131 -2.16 -9.44 16.75
C GLN A 131 -2.45 -8.27 15.82
N THR A 132 -3.08 -7.22 16.33
CA THR A 132 -3.28 -5.96 15.60
C THR A 132 -2.37 -4.88 16.18
N LYS A 133 -1.53 -4.27 15.34
CA LYS A 133 -0.56 -3.25 15.73
C LYS A 133 -0.57 -2.08 14.76
N PRO A 134 -0.45 -0.83 15.25
CA PRO A 134 -0.23 0.30 14.37
C PRO A 134 1.17 0.22 13.76
N ILE A 135 1.25 0.40 12.44
CA ILE A 135 2.51 0.50 11.71
C ILE A 135 2.50 1.75 10.83
N ILE A 136 3.68 2.12 10.34
CA ILE A 136 3.85 3.19 9.35
C ILE A 136 4.49 2.59 8.11
N ILE A 137 3.92 2.89 6.95
CA ILE A 137 4.51 2.60 5.64
C ILE A 137 5.01 3.93 5.08
N GLU A 138 6.31 4.00 4.87
CA GLU A 138 6.97 5.10 4.16
C GLU A 138 6.78 4.85 2.65
N ALA A 139 5.90 5.62 2.02
CA ALA A 139 5.53 5.44 0.61
C ALA A 139 6.06 6.57 -0.26
N ASN A 140 6.32 6.25 -1.54
CA ASN A 140 6.70 7.21 -2.56
C ASN A 140 5.85 6.99 -3.82
N PHE A 141 5.24 8.07 -4.30
CA PHE A 141 4.50 8.12 -5.53
C PHE A 141 5.46 8.04 -6.72
N ILE A 142 5.24 7.05 -7.59
CA ILE A 142 6.06 6.83 -8.78
C ILE A 142 5.47 7.55 -9.99
N GLY A 143 4.15 7.47 -10.18
CA GLY A 143 3.49 8.08 -11.33
C GLY A 143 2.03 7.68 -11.49
N GLN A 144 1.30 8.42 -12.33
CA GLN A 144 -0.09 8.13 -12.69
C GLN A 144 -0.38 8.55 -14.13
N GLY A 145 -1.38 7.93 -14.76
CA GLY A 145 -1.82 8.35 -16.09
C GLY A 145 -2.67 7.31 -16.81
N LYS A 146 -2.98 7.60 -18.08
CA LYS A 146 -3.71 6.67 -18.97
C LYS A 146 -2.84 5.48 -19.32
N ASP A 147 -3.43 4.30 -19.35
CA ASP A 147 -2.76 3.08 -19.80
C ASP A 147 -3.05 2.78 -21.30
N PRO A 148 -2.26 1.89 -21.94
CA PRO A 148 -2.46 1.53 -23.34
C PRO A 148 -3.78 0.82 -23.67
N TRP A 149 -4.56 0.43 -22.66
CA TRP A 149 -5.80 -0.34 -22.80
C TRP A 149 -7.05 0.50 -22.52
N GLY A 150 -6.89 1.81 -22.32
CA GLY A 150 -7.99 2.76 -22.13
C GLY A 150 -8.39 3.01 -20.68
N GLY A 151 -7.66 2.46 -19.70
CA GLY A 151 -7.82 2.74 -18.27
C GLY A 151 -6.90 3.86 -17.77
N GLU A 152 -6.95 4.12 -16.46
CA GLU A 152 -5.99 4.96 -15.76
C GLU A 152 -5.34 4.17 -14.62
N ARG A 153 -4.08 4.50 -14.31
CA ARG A 153 -3.29 3.83 -13.29
C ARG A 153 -2.57 4.81 -12.39
N ALA A 154 -2.25 4.38 -11.18
CA ALA A 154 -1.38 5.09 -10.24
C ALA A 154 -0.45 4.07 -9.55
N GLY A 155 0.82 4.43 -9.42
CA GLY A 155 1.88 3.55 -8.91
C GLY A 155 2.62 4.14 -7.72
N PHE A 156 2.92 3.28 -6.75
CA PHE A 156 3.63 3.61 -5.53
C PHE A 156 4.66 2.53 -5.19
N MET A 157 5.75 2.93 -4.53
CA MET A 157 6.52 2.01 -3.71
C MET A 157 6.31 2.32 -2.23
N GLY A 158 6.58 1.36 -1.36
CA GLY A 158 6.57 1.59 0.07
C GLY A 158 7.54 0.68 0.83
N THR A 159 7.96 1.13 2.01
CA THR A 159 8.79 0.34 2.91
C THR A 159 8.25 0.40 4.34
N THR A 160 8.42 -0.68 5.08
CA THR A 160 8.15 -0.68 6.53
C THR A 160 9.01 -1.75 7.20
N ARG A 161 9.19 -1.64 8.51
CA ARG A 161 9.89 -2.63 9.33
C ARG A 161 8.92 -3.17 10.37
N LEU A 162 8.82 -4.49 10.46
CA LEU A 162 7.98 -5.17 11.43
C LEU A 162 8.86 -5.90 12.43
N GLU A 163 8.67 -5.61 13.73
CA GLU A 163 9.27 -6.39 14.79
C GLU A 163 8.47 -7.68 14.99
N LEU A 164 9.13 -8.84 14.96
CA LEU A 164 8.45 -10.13 15.07
C LEU A 164 7.75 -10.30 16.41
N ALA A 165 8.34 -9.75 17.47
CA ALA A 165 7.80 -9.78 18.83
C ALA A 165 6.47 -9.04 18.95
N ASP A 166 6.24 -7.97 18.18
CA ASP A 166 4.97 -7.23 18.23
C ASP A 166 3.79 -8.09 17.78
N PHE A 167 4.05 -9.09 16.93
CA PHE A 167 3.05 -10.01 16.40
C PHE A 167 3.10 -11.40 17.07
N ASN A 168 3.82 -11.55 18.19
CA ASN A 168 4.05 -12.85 18.85
C ASN A 168 4.66 -13.92 17.92
N ILE A 169 5.39 -13.51 16.88
CA ILE A 169 6.10 -14.43 15.99
C ILE A 169 7.44 -14.77 16.67
N PRO A 170 7.75 -16.06 16.90
CA PRO A 170 9.00 -16.45 17.53
C PRO A 170 10.23 -15.98 16.74
N VAL A 171 11.23 -15.47 17.46
CA VAL A 171 12.53 -15.12 16.88
C VAL A 171 13.45 -16.34 16.94
N MET A 172 13.90 -16.80 15.78
CA MET A 172 14.93 -17.84 15.67
C MET A 172 16.19 -17.23 15.05
N GLY A 173 17.31 -17.34 15.76
CA GLY A 173 18.58 -16.74 15.32
C GLY A 173 18.72 -15.27 15.76
N THR A 174 19.38 -14.47 14.93
CA THR A 174 19.84 -13.12 15.32
C THR A 174 18.93 -11.98 14.86
N SER A 175 17.89 -12.27 14.09
CA SER A 175 17.06 -11.24 13.45
C SER A 175 15.72 -11.11 14.16
N SER A 176 15.50 -9.97 14.84
CA SER A 176 14.25 -9.70 15.57
C SER A 176 13.17 -9.05 14.69
N TYR A 177 13.51 -8.65 13.47
CA TYR A 177 12.65 -7.89 12.59
C TYR A 177 12.71 -8.37 11.15
N VAL A 178 11.70 -7.99 10.38
CA VAL A 178 11.61 -8.14 8.94
C VAL A 178 11.45 -6.77 8.29
N GLU A 179 12.18 -6.52 7.21
CA GLU A 179 12.02 -5.33 6.38
C GLU A 179 11.12 -5.69 5.20
N MET A 180 10.06 -4.91 5.02
CA MET A 180 9.07 -5.07 3.96
C MET A 180 9.33 -4.04 2.86
N GLU A 181 9.18 -4.47 1.61
CA GLU A 181 9.28 -3.63 0.43
C GLU A 181 8.09 -3.91 -0.49
N LEU A 182 7.30 -2.87 -0.73
CA LEU A 182 6.02 -2.92 -1.42
C LEU A 182 6.16 -2.18 -2.75
N HIS A 183 5.61 -2.77 -3.81
CA HIS A 183 5.43 -2.10 -5.09
C HIS A 183 4.00 -2.33 -5.51
N VAL A 184 3.25 -1.27 -5.74
CA VAL A 184 1.80 -1.35 -5.99
C VAL A 184 1.47 -0.45 -7.17
N GLU A 185 0.86 -1.04 -8.20
CA GLU A 185 0.17 -0.32 -9.25
C GLU A 185 -1.33 -0.63 -9.16
N GLY A 186 -2.14 0.42 -9.09
CA GLY A 186 -3.59 0.33 -9.09
C GLY A 186 -4.19 0.65 -10.46
N LYS A 187 -5.26 -0.04 -10.84
CA LYS A 187 -6.15 0.34 -11.94
C LYS A 187 -7.34 1.11 -11.38
N LYS A 188 -7.60 2.30 -11.91
CA LYS A 188 -8.76 3.11 -11.54
C LYS A 188 -10.06 2.37 -11.88
N LYS A 189 -11.04 2.43 -10.97
CA LYS A 189 -12.37 1.83 -11.14
C LYS A 189 -13.22 2.55 -12.18
#